data_AF-A0A7S4MHM8-F1
#
_entry.id   AF-A0A7S4MHM8-F1
#
_cell.length_a   1.000
_cell.length_b   1.000
_cell.length_c   1.000
_cell.angle_alpha   90.00
_cell.angle_beta   90.00
_cell.angle_gamma   90.00
#
_symmetry.space_group_name_H-M   'P 1'
#
loop_
_entity.id
_entity.type
_entity.pdbx_description
1 polymer ?
#
loop_
_entity_poly.entity_id
_entity_poly.type
_entity_poly.pdbx_seq_one_letter_code
_entity_poly.pdbx_strand_id
1 'polypeptide(L)'
;EDEVMLYKFYWERPDEGHIYDEKYIIAIVEDEVGESEIHFVTVPLSFHSDIFASYKMKLEADHGKTIKSVMGGGNVHIDTKEKELKTYGRSENFGAVTINIVEKCLNETISHQGYRFSVSVADQK
;
A
#
# COMPACT_ATOMS: atom_id res chain seq x y z
N GLU A 1 -3.94 24.22 11.53
CA GLU A 1 -4.44 23.73 10.24
C GLU A 1 -4.03 22.28 10.16
N ASP A 2 -4.98 21.33 10.13
CA ASP A 2 -4.64 19.93 9.93
C ASP A 2 -4.06 19.80 8.52
N GLU A 3 -2.76 19.48 8.42
CA GLU A 3 -2.13 19.13 7.15
C GLU A 3 -2.91 17.98 6.52
N VAL A 4 -3.51 18.24 5.35
CA VAL A 4 -4.25 17.21 4.60
C VAL A 4 -3.23 16.23 4.04
N MET A 5 -3.03 15.13 4.75
CA MET A 5 -2.16 14.06 4.31
C MET A 5 -2.82 13.31 3.14
N LEU A 6 -2.17 13.32 1.98
CA LEU A 6 -2.67 12.65 0.78
C LEU A 6 -2.37 11.15 0.83
N TYR A 7 -3.39 10.34 0.51
CA TYR A 7 -3.29 8.90 0.41
C TYR A 7 -3.35 8.45 -1.05
N LYS A 8 -2.54 7.47 -1.44
CA LYS A 8 -2.53 6.88 -2.79
C LYS A 8 -2.49 5.36 -2.75
N PHE A 9 -3.10 4.74 -3.76
CA PHE A 9 -3.08 3.30 -3.97
C PHE A 9 -2.34 3.00 -5.27
N TYR A 10 -1.23 2.29 -5.14
CA TYR A 10 -0.42 1.82 -6.26
C TYR A 10 -0.56 0.32 -6.38
N TRP A 11 -1.05 -0.12 -7.53
CA TRP A 11 -1.20 -1.52 -7.86
C TRP A 11 -0.86 -1.80 -9.31
N GLU A 12 -0.02 -2.81 -9.55
CA GLU A 12 0.51 -3.15 -10.88
C GLU A 12 -0.32 -4.20 -11.64
N ARG A 13 -1.43 -4.70 -11.07
CA ARG A 13 -2.35 -5.60 -11.78
C ARG A 13 -3.71 -4.93 -12.01
N PRO A 14 -4.06 -4.55 -13.24
CA PRO A 14 -5.33 -3.90 -13.53
C PRO A 14 -6.41 -4.86 -14.08
N ASP A 15 -6.15 -6.16 -14.20
CA ASP A 15 -7.05 -7.10 -14.88
C ASP A 15 -8.27 -7.50 -14.03
N GLU A 16 -9.47 -7.25 -14.58
CA GLU A 16 -10.74 -7.59 -13.94
C GLU A 16 -11.02 -9.10 -13.96
N GLY A 17 -11.80 -9.58 -12.98
CA GLY A 17 -12.30 -10.96 -12.95
C GLY A 17 -11.38 -11.98 -12.28
N HIS A 18 -10.30 -11.54 -11.65
CA HIS A 18 -9.28 -12.38 -11.03
C HIS A 18 -9.17 -12.15 -9.52
N ILE A 19 -8.61 -13.16 -8.85
CA ILE A 19 -8.27 -13.18 -7.43
C ILE A 19 -6.75 -13.15 -7.31
N TYR A 20 -6.24 -12.27 -6.45
CA TYR A 20 -4.81 -12.11 -6.21
C TYR A 20 -4.50 -12.22 -4.72
N ASP A 21 -3.46 -12.97 -4.39
CA ASP A 21 -2.84 -13.00 -3.07
C ASP A 21 -1.43 -12.44 -3.21
N GLU A 22 -1.24 -11.20 -2.76
CA GLU A 22 0.00 -10.45 -2.93
C GLU A 22 0.51 -9.92 -1.59
N LYS A 23 1.71 -9.33 -1.64
CA LYS A 23 2.26 -8.58 -0.51
C LYS A 23 2.07 -7.09 -0.76
N TYR A 24 1.89 -6.34 0.32
CA TYR A 24 1.82 -4.89 0.27
C TYR A 24 2.75 -4.24 1.28
N ILE A 25 3.16 -3.02 0.99
CA ILE A 25 3.82 -2.11 1.95
C ILE A 25 3.03 -0.79 2.04
N ILE A 26 3.13 -0.13 3.18
CA ILE A 26 2.71 1.27 3.34
C ILE A 26 3.97 2.14 3.36
N ALA A 27 4.15 2.96 2.34
CA ALA A 27 5.31 3.82 2.17
C ALA A 27 4.95 5.29 2.39
N ILE A 28 5.83 6.03 3.05
CA ILE A 28 5.83 7.50 3.03
C ILE A 28 6.70 7.93 1.87
N VAL A 29 6.08 8.59 0.90
CA VAL A 29 6.73 9.11 -0.30
C VAL A 29 6.88 10.61 -0.13
N GLU A 30 8.08 11.12 -0.37
CA GLU A 30 8.40 12.55 -0.30
C GLU A 30 8.80 13.03 -1.70
N ASP A 31 8.36 14.23 -2.05
CA ASP A 31 8.76 14.90 -3.29
C ASP A 31 9.95 15.86 -3.09
N GLU A 32 10.38 16.51 -4.17
CA GLU A 32 11.54 17.41 -4.14
C GLU A 32 11.34 18.67 -3.28
N VAL A 33 10.09 19.05 -2.98
CA VAL A 33 9.77 20.22 -2.14
C VAL A 33 9.50 19.84 -0.68
N GLY A 34 9.55 18.55 -0.35
CA GLY A 34 9.40 18.01 1.01
C GLY A 34 7.97 17.65 1.40
N GLU A 35 7.01 17.68 0.47
CA GLU A 35 5.65 17.24 0.74
C GLU A 35 5.58 15.72 0.81
N SER A 36 4.86 15.21 1.82
CA SER A 36 4.77 13.76 2.11
C SER A 36 3.40 13.19 1.81
N GLU A 37 3.38 12.05 1.12
CA GLU A 37 2.20 11.26 0.77
C GLU A 37 2.29 9.85 1.38
N ILE A 38 1.16 9.26 1.79
CA ILE A 38 1.12 7.86 2.23
C ILE A 38 0.60 6.97 1.11
N HIS A 39 1.38 5.98 0.71
CA HIS A 39 1.09 5.10 -0.39
C HIS A 39 0.86 3.67 0.09
N PHE A 40 -0.29 3.10 -0.24
CA PHE A 40 -0.49 1.65 -0.24
C PHE A 40 0.08 1.09 -1.54
N VAL A 41 1.06 0.21 -1.46
CA VAL A 41 1.80 -0.29 -2.63
C VAL A 41 1.72 -1.81 -2.66
N THR A 42 1.14 -2.37 -3.72
CA THR A 42 1.14 -3.82 -4.00
C THR A 42 1.63 -4.09 -5.43
N VAL A 43 2.59 -5.00 -5.54
CA VAL A 43 3.26 -5.37 -6.79
C VAL A 43 3.44 -6.90 -6.75
N PRO A 44 3.34 -7.62 -7.87
CA PRO A 44 3.42 -9.09 -7.93
C PRO A 44 4.83 -9.64 -7.63
N LEU A 45 5.36 -9.37 -6.43
CA LEU A 45 6.68 -9.75 -5.96
C LEU A 45 6.57 -10.53 -4.65
N SER A 46 7.47 -11.51 -4.47
CA SER A 46 7.43 -12.45 -3.35
C SER A 46 7.87 -11.86 -2.01
N PHE A 47 8.57 -10.72 -2.00
CA PHE A 47 9.14 -10.11 -0.80
C PHE A 47 8.82 -8.63 -0.70
N HIS A 48 8.57 -8.15 0.53
CA HIS A 48 8.30 -6.74 0.79
C HIS A 48 9.47 -5.83 0.41
N SER A 49 10.71 -6.29 0.59
CA SER A 49 11.91 -5.56 0.18
C SER A 49 11.97 -5.30 -1.32
N ASP A 50 11.45 -6.25 -2.11
CA ASP A 50 11.47 -6.15 -3.57
C ASP A 50 10.40 -5.17 -4.05
N ILE A 51 9.25 -5.14 -3.37
CA ILE A 51 8.22 -4.11 -3.58
C ILE A 51 8.82 -2.73 -3.30
N PHE A 52 9.53 -2.56 -2.18
CA PHE A 52 10.21 -1.30 -1.86
C PHE A 52 11.21 -0.91 -2.95
N ALA A 53 12.10 -1.82 -3.35
CA ALA A 53 13.16 -1.53 -4.32
C ALA A 53 12.58 -1.18 -5.70
N SER A 54 11.63 -1.98 -6.18
CA SER A 54 10.93 -1.76 -7.44
C SER A 54 10.18 -0.42 -7.43
N TYR A 55 9.43 -0.15 -6.35
CA TYR A 55 8.65 1.07 -6.25
C TYR A 55 9.52 2.32 -6.11
N LYS A 56 10.63 2.24 -5.38
CA LYS A 56 11.61 3.32 -5.29
C LYS A 56 12.21 3.66 -6.66
N MET A 57 12.66 2.64 -7.41
CA MET A 57 13.19 2.84 -8.76
C MET A 57 12.17 3.49 -9.69
N LYS A 58 10.89 3.10 -9.57
CA LYS A 58 9.80 3.72 -10.32
C LYS A 58 9.61 5.21 -9.97
N LEU A 59 9.56 5.55 -8.69
CA LEU A 59 9.39 6.94 -8.24
C LEU A 59 10.54 7.84 -8.69
N GLU A 60 11.77 7.32 -8.64
CA GLU A 60 12.98 8.01 -9.10
C GLU A 60 12.99 8.20 -10.62
N ALA A 61 12.42 7.26 -11.38
CA ALA A 61 12.31 7.35 -12.84
C ALA A 61 11.20 8.30 -13.30
N ASP A 62 10.05 8.29 -12.62
CA ASP A 62 8.85 8.98 -13.12
C ASP A 62 8.73 10.43 -12.63
N HIS A 63 9.11 10.78 -11.38
CA HIS A 63 8.59 12.01 -10.77
C HIS A 63 9.41 12.68 -9.64
N GLY A 64 10.75 12.55 -9.59
CA GLY A 64 11.55 13.26 -8.55
C GLY A 64 11.13 12.94 -7.10
N LYS A 65 10.37 11.86 -6.91
CA LYS A 65 9.86 11.40 -5.62
C LYS A 65 10.76 10.29 -5.11
N THR A 66 10.82 10.13 -3.80
CA THR A 66 11.52 9.01 -3.18
C THR A 66 10.75 8.44 -2.01
N ILE A 67 11.05 7.20 -1.65
CA ILE A 67 10.50 6.59 -0.44
C ILE A 67 11.34 7.08 0.74
N LYS A 68 10.74 7.96 1.57
CA LYS A 68 11.34 8.46 2.80
C LYS A 68 11.44 7.36 3.86
N SER A 69 10.37 6.60 4.03
CA SER A 69 10.32 5.48 4.99
C SER A 69 9.18 4.52 4.66
N VAL A 70 9.25 3.30 5.19
CA VAL A 70 8.17 2.30 5.13
C VAL A 70 7.56 2.14 6.52
N MET A 71 6.24 2.34 6.64
CA MET A 71 5.50 2.26 7.91
C MET A 71 5.21 0.82 8.35
N GLY A 72 5.34 -0.12 7.41
CA GLY A 72 5.09 -1.55 7.62
C GLY A 72 4.50 -2.18 6.36
N GLY A 73 4.10 -3.44 6.47
CA GLY A 73 3.44 -4.14 5.37
C GLY A 73 2.73 -5.41 5.83
N GLY A 74 2.22 -6.16 4.87
CA GLY A 74 1.52 -7.41 5.12
C GLY A 74 1.18 -8.13 3.82
N ASN A 75 0.17 -8.99 3.88
CA ASN A 75 -0.42 -9.63 2.72
C ASN A 75 -1.75 -8.95 2.39
N VAL A 76 -2.09 -8.94 1.11
CA VAL A 76 -3.35 -8.43 0.61
C VAL A 76 -3.96 -9.47 -0.33
N HIS A 77 -5.22 -9.78 -0.06
CA HIS A 77 -6.07 -10.58 -0.92
C HIS A 77 -7.00 -9.61 -1.66
N ILE A 78 -7.04 -9.68 -3.00
CA ILE A 78 -7.84 -8.80 -3.85
C ILE A 78 -8.70 -9.66 -4.76
N ASP A 79 -10.02 -9.61 -4.58
CA ASP A 79 -11.01 -10.17 -5.50
C ASP A 79 -11.61 -9.03 -6.32
N THR A 80 -11.18 -8.90 -7.57
CA THR A 80 -11.64 -7.84 -8.48
C THR A 80 -13.06 -8.05 -8.98
N LYS A 81 -13.56 -9.29 -8.95
CA LYS A 81 -14.91 -9.63 -9.41
C LYS A 81 -15.93 -9.24 -8.34
N GLU A 82 -15.69 -9.65 -7.10
CA GLU A 82 -16.57 -9.37 -5.95
C GLU A 82 -16.28 -8.01 -5.29
N LYS A 83 -15.29 -7.28 -5.83
CA LYS A 83 -14.75 -6.01 -5.33
C LYS A 83 -14.47 -6.08 -3.85
N GLU A 84 -13.63 -7.04 -3.46
CA GLU A 84 -13.24 -7.27 -2.07
C GLU A 84 -11.73 -7.14 -1.93
N LEU A 85 -11.29 -6.45 -0.88
CA LEU A 85 -9.89 -6.40 -0.51
C LEU A 85 -9.72 -6.71 0.98
N LYS A 86 -8.89 -7.70 1.29
CA LYS A 86 -8.59 -8.12 2.66
C LYS A 86 -7.11 -7.98 2.93
N THR A 87 -6.72 -7.34 4.03
CA THR A 87 -5.32 -7.30 4.48
C THR A 87 -5.13 -8.16 5.71
N TYR A 88 -3.95 -8.76 5.85
CA TYR A 88 -3.59 -9.59 7.00
C TYR A 88 -2.07 -9.76 7.13
N GLY A 89 -1.62 -10.32 8.26
CA GLY A 89 -0.22 -10.64 8.49
C GLY A 89 0.65 -9.40 8.77
N ARG A 90 1.95 -9.54 8.53
CA ARG A 90 2.95 -8.48 8.71
C ARG A 90 4.09 -8.62 7.71
N SER A 91 4.88 -7.57 7.53
CA SER A 91 6.17 -7.67 6.85
C SER A 91 7.24 -8.22 7.79
N GLU A 92 8.07 -9.15 7.32
CA GLU A 92 9.24 -9.59 8.06
C GLU A 92 10.34 -8.52 8.10
N ASN A 93 10.46 -7.72 7.04
CA ASN A 93 11.49 -6.69 6.90
C ASN A 93 11.08 -5.35 7.55
N PHE A 94 9.79 -5.00 7.48
CA PHE A 94 9.30 -3.67 7.90
C PHE A 94 8.33 -3.73 9.10
N GLY A 95 8.02 -4.91 9.61
CA GLY A 95 7.04 -5.09 10.68
C GLY A 95 5.59 -4.95 10.21
N ALA A 96 4.69 -4.91 11.19
CA ALA A 96 3.26 -4.70 10.97
C ALA A 96 2.95 -3.21 10.93
N VAL A 97 2.13 -2.80 9.96
CA VAL A 97 1.55 -1.46 9.92
C VAL A 97 0.32 -1.38 10.82
N THR A 98 0.02 -0.21 11.38
CA THR A 98 -1.19 0.01 12.18
C THR A 98 -2.45 -0.12 11.32
N ILE A 99 -3.46 -0.86 11.81
CA ILE A 99 -4.76 -1.04 11.17
C ILE A 99 -5.35 0.28 10.67
N ASN A 100 -5.38 1.30 11.53
CA ASN A 100 -5.96 2.61 11.22
C ASN A 100 -5.35 3.27 9.97
N ILE A 101 -4.05 3.07 9.71
CA ILE A 101 -3.39 3.65 8.54
C ILE A 101 -3.82 2.90 7.28
N VAL A 102 -3.92 1.57 7.34
CA VAL A 102 -4.38 0.75 6.21
C VAL A 102 -5.83 1.08 5.88
N GLU A 103 -6.71 1.15 6.88
CA GLU A 103 -8.11 1.52 6.69
C GLU A 103 -8.26 2.91 6.07
N LYS A 104 -7.54 3.91 6.58
CA LYS A 104 -7.54 5.26 5.98
C LYS A 104 -7.06 5.23 4.53
N CYS A 105 -5.95 4.55 4.26
CA CYS A 105 -5.41 4.46 2.91
C CYS A 105 -6.44 3.88 1.93
N LEU A 106 -7.06 2.75 2.27
CA LEU A 106 -8.06 2.09 1.41
C LEU A 106 -9.34 2.93 1.26
N ASN A 107 -9.81 3.54 2.34
CA ASN A 107 -11.00 4.40 2.34
C ASN A 107 -10.82 5.66 1.49
N GLU A 108 -9.65 6.29 1.52
CA GLU A 108 -9.40 7.52 0.74
C GLU A 108 -9.07 7.24 -0.73
N THR A 109 -8.71 6.00 -1.10
CA THR A 109 -8.12 5.72 -2.42
C THR A 109 -8.94 4.80 -3.33
N ILE A 110 -9.54 3.74 -2.82
CA ILE A 110 -10.21 2.73 -3.68
C ILE A 110 -11.65 2.45 -3.26
N SER A 111 -12.10 2.95 -2.11
CA SER A 111 -13.49 2.81 -1.64
C SER A 111 -14.51 3.35 -2.65
N HIS A 112 -14.20 4.49 -3.27
CA HIS A 112 -15.06 5.14 -4.25
C HIS A 112 -15.24 4.32 -5.53
N GLN A 113 -14.41 3.29 -5.75
CA GLN A 113 -14.51 2.35 -6.87
C GLN A 113 -15.45 1.17 -6.56
N GLY A 114 -16.04 1.14 -5.36
CA GLY A 114 -16.99 0.12 -4.91
C GLY A 114 -16.36 -1.08 -4.21
N TYR A 115 -15.07 -1.00 -3.83
CA TYR A 115 -14.43 -2.06 -3.07
C TYR A 115 -14.89 -2.06 -1.60
N ARG A 116 -15.09 -3.26 -1.06
CA ARG A 116 -15.33 -3.53 0.36
C ARG A 116 -14.04 -4.01 1.02
N PHE A 117 -13.79 -3.56 2.24
CA PHE A 117 -12.54 -3.85 2.95
C PHE A 117 -12.74 -4.69 4.20
N SER A 118 -11.81 -5.60 4.44
CA SER A 118 -11.59 -6.21 5.75
C SER A 118 -10.12 -6.05 6.11
N VAL A 119 -9.83 -5.16 7.05
CA VAL A 119 -8.46 -4.88 7.47
C VAL A 119 -8.13 -5.67 8.72
N SER A 120 -7.10 -6.50 8.63
CA SER A 120 -6.43 -7.09 9.77
C SER A 120 -4.92 -6.94 9.61
N VAL A 121 -4.20 -6.88 10.72
CA VAL A 121 -2.73 -6.91 10.77
C VAL A 121 -2.33 -7.80 11.93
N ALA A 122 -1.18 -8.46 11.85
CA ALA A 122 -0.70 -9.27 12.96
C ALA A 122 -0.18 -8.38 14.10
N ASP A 123 -0.56 -8.71 15.34
CA ASP A 123 -0.12 -8.01 16.56
C ASP A 123 1.41 -7.93 16.65
N GLN A 124 1.93 -6.76 17.03
CA GLN A 124 3.33 -6.61 17.43
C GLN A 124 3.48 -7.26 18.81
N LYS A 125 3.82 -8.56 18.84
CA LYS A 125 4.35 -9.19 20.06
C LYS A 125 5.73 -8.64 20.40
#